data_AF-A0A914XCB4-F1
#
_entry.id   AF-A0A914XCB4-F1
#
_cell.length_a   1.000
_cell.length_b   1.000
_cell.length_c   1.000
_cell.angle_alpha   90.00
_cell.angle_beta   90.00
_cell.angle_gamma   90.00
#
_symmetry.space_group_name_H-M   'P 1'
#
loop_
_entity.id
_entity.type
_entity.pdbx_description
1 polymer ?
#
loop_
_entity_poly.entity_id
_entity_poly.type
_entity_poly.pdbx_seq_one_letter_code
_entity_poly.pdbx_strand_id
1 'polypeptide(L)'
;MAEFVEKISDPLLLNLFLMDLVDDDTTRSMYADFYASDKGNAPLTTAGKVDRVCRLVRQALDRLSIDEQRRRLTAILTTYAKLSRPEVDCALLRMKQVAALVESCDAATLIDEALRYLLYIVDAETLFNMALATYDLDLVLMVAERSQKDPKEYLPLLNKLRRMDASYMKYTIEMHLERFATALLHIEQCSEDHFPEAVDLIKKHQLFRESLQVFAKSDKYQTICSMYADHCNQKRQYAEAALLFQNAGELNKAFEAYCDGLLWRELIALAKQIGIDQARLTETLKHVATKLESHKRFEEAAEIYEHHLLAINSAVTSYCAAGAWAKALCATANSGQSELIEAIILPALKQRADQMTESAQRWTTELRTHCERLQIVRANKSNRLLTWVESGEADFAESEVYSEASTAISSTSTTSSMRSGQSMSSSRRPRRGHMERKKASMKEGSKYEDLARMGVVRQIIVDIDAAQDELGPLLTTLVRLRMNELGGKVQQEFCTLITYARSLLTDVWPAFWQAHLLPGPLEELYKGPDGIIRFPTAGAMPDRLAIEPQMIPPTIRSVFWELDMLRQL
;
A
#
# COMPACT_ATOMS: atom_id res chain seq x y z
N MET A 1 25.46 16.67 27.88
CA MET A 1 26.01 15.32 27.62
C MET A 1 27.49 15.22 27.93
N ALA A 2 28.37 16.07 27.37
CA ALA A 2 29.80 16.06 27.73
C ALA A 2 30.03 16.17 29.26
N GLU A 3 29.43 17.16 29.90
CA GLU A 3 29.51 17.34 31.37
C GLU A 3 28.95 16.13 32.16
N PHE A 4 27.92 15.45 31.63
CA PHE A 4 27.36 14.26 32.26
C PHE A 4 28.34 13.08 32.22
N VAL A 5 28.98 12.86 31.07
CA VAL A 5 29.99 11.81 30.89
C VAL A 5 31.24 12.11 31.71
N GLU A 6 31.65 13.38 31.84
CA GLU A 6 32.78 13.77 32.69
C GLU A 6 32.49 13.54 34.18
N LYS A 7 31.28 13.88 34.65
CA LYS A 7 30.86 13.70 36.04
C LYS A 7 30.78 12.24 36.47
N ILE A 8 30.42 11.33 35.56
CA ILE A 8 30.40 9.89 35.83
C ILE A 8 31.77 9.31 35.48
N SER A 9 32.67 9.32 36.48
CA SER A 9 34.03 8.78 36.32
C SER A 9 34.07 7.24 36.35
N ASP A 10 33.06 6.57 36.92
CA ASP A 10 32.99 5.11 37.00
C ASP A 10 32.42 4.49 35.70
N PRO A 11 33.21 3.68 34.97
CA PRO A 11 32.76 3.00 33.76
C PRO A 11 31.57 2.05 33.99
N LEU A 12 31.45 1.44 35.18
CA LEU A 12 30.38 0.49 35.48
C LEU A 12 29.03 1.20 35.60
N LEU A 13 28.99 2.36 36.27
CA LEU A 13 27.78 3.18 36.37
C LEU A 13 27.33 3.69 35.00
N LEU A 14 28.28 4.08 34.15
CA LEU A 14 27.95 4.52 32.79
C LEU A 14 27.41 3.37 31.94
N ASN A 15 27.97 2.16 32.07
CA ASN A 15 27.46 0.96 31.40
C ASN A 15 26.05 0.60 31.88
N LEU A 16 25.81 0.61 33.19
CA LEU A 16 24.49 0.33 33.76
C LEU A 16 23.44 1.31 33.22
N PHE A 17 23.76 2.60 33.23
CA PHE A 17 22.91 3.64 32.65
C PHE A 17 22.56 3.38 31.18
N LEU A 18 23.54 2.97 30.37
CA LEU A 18 23.31 2.68 28.95
C LEU A 18 22.56 1.36 28.73
N MET A 19 22.76 0.35 29.59
CA MET A 19 22.08 -0.94 29.52
C MET A 19 20.59 -0.83 29.85
N ASP A 20 20.25 0.03 30.81
CA ASP A 20 18.88 0.26 31.31
C ASP A 20 18.08 1.26 30.46
N LEU A 21 18.67 1.79 29.39
CA LEU A 21 18.02 2.76 28.54
C LEU A 21 16.93 2.10 27.69
N VAL A 22 15.69 2.56 27.88
CA VAL A 22 14.50 2.11 27.12
C VAL A 22 13.95 3.29 26.33
N ASP A 23 13.36 3.08 25.15
CA ASP A 23 12.79 4.17 24.33
C ASP A 23 11.62 4.88 25.04
N ASP A 24 10.82 4.15 25.83
CA ASP A 24 9.66 4.67 26.57
C ASP A 24 9.98 5.87 27.47
N ASP A 25 9.09 6.85 27.48
CA ASP A 25 9.17 7.99 28.40
C ASP A 25 8.68 7.59 29.79
N THR A 26 9.62 7.30 30.69
CA THR A 26 9.33 6.90 32.07
C THR A 26 8.68 8.00 32.90
N THR A 27 8.79 9.28 32.52
CA THR A 27 8.11 10.39 33.20
C THR A 27 6.61 10.42 32.93
N ARG A 28 6.18 9.79 31.83
CA ARG A 28 4.78 9.67 31.42
C ARG A 28 4.18 8.29 31.69
N SER A 29 5.02 7.29 31.97
CA SER A 29 4.61 5.93 32.36
C SER A 29 4.88 5.70 33.86
N MET A 30 6.02 5.10 34.20
CA MET A 30 6.35 4.62 35.55
C MET A 30 6.28 5.71 36.63
N TYR A 31 6.62 6.95 36.30
CA TYR A 31 6.67 8.07 37.22
C TYR A 31 5.59 9.14 36.96
N ALA A 32 4.54 8.81 36.20
CA ALA A 32 3.50 9.76 35.76
C ALA A 32 2.89 10.58 36.92
N ASP A 33 2.74 9.97 38.09
CA ASP A 33 2.13 10.59 39.27
C ASP A 33 2.98 11.74 39.84
N PHE A 34 4.29 11.72 39.63
CA PHE A 34 5.21 12.77 40.10
C PHE A 34 5.37 13.95 39.11
N TYR A 35 4.93 13.76 37.86
CA TYR A 35 5.06 14.74 36.77
C TYR A 35 3.70 15.22 36.24
N ALA A 36 2.64 15.08 37.05
CA ALA A 36 1.25 15.33 36.66
C ALA A 36 0.96 16.78 36.21
N SER A 37 1.80 17.76 36.58
CA SER A 37 1.68 19.18 36.22
C SER A 37 2.14 19.52 34.80
N ASP A 38 2.85 18.62 34.10
CA ASP A 38 3.52 18.91 32.82
C ASP A 38 2.78 18.36 31.59
N LYS A 39 1.49 18.01 31.75
CA LYS A 39 0.63 17.37 30.72
C LYS A 39 0.30 18.28 29.51
N GLY A 40 0.76 19.54 29.49
CA GLY A 40 0.44 20.53 28.45
C GLY A 40 1.34 20.50 27.20
N ASN A 41 2.48 19.80 27.24
CA ASN A 41 3.40 19.75 26.10
C ASN A 41 3.11 18.55 25.19
N ALA A 42 3.00 18.81 23.88
CA ALA A 42 2.74 17.85 22.81
C ALA A 42 3.57 16.56 22.94
N PRO A 43 3.10 15.41 22.39
CA PRO A 43 3.87 14.17 22.42
C PRO A 43 5.22 14.36 21.71
N LEU A 44 6.29 14.47 22.49
CA LEU A 44 7.66 14.31 22.00
C LEU A 44 7.78 12.89 21.48
N THR A 45 8.10 12.74 20.19
CA THR A 45 8.39 11.45 19.58
C THR A 45 9.59 10.83 20.31
N THR A 46 9.34 9.78 21.10
CA THR A 46 10.37 9.02 21.84
C THR A 46 11.02 7.92 21.00
N ALA A 47 10.53 7.68 19.78
CA ALA A 47 11.11 6.72 18.86
C ALA A 47 12.57 7.08 18.54
N GLY A 48 13.50 6.18 18.82
CA GLY A 48 14.93 6.39 18.58
C GLY A 48 15.63 7.23 19.66
N LYS A 49 15.06 7.32 20.87
CA LYS A 49 15.70 7.98 22.03
C LYS A 49 16.99 7.26 22.42
N VAL A 50 16.94 5.93 22.52
CA VAL A 50 18.10 5.09 22.86
C VAL A 50 19.25 5.38 21.91
N ASP A 51 18.97 5.29 20.62
CA ASP A 51 19.87 5.61 19.52
C ASP A 51 20.51 7.00 19.66
N ARG A 52 19.69 8.03 19.93
CA ARG A 52 20.16 9.41 20.07
C ARG A 52 21.08 9.57 21.27
N VAL A 53 20.71 9.01 22.41
CA VAL A 53 21.50 9.09 23.65
C VAL A 53 22.82 8.34 23.49
N CYS A 54 22.80 7.11 22.97
CA CYS A 54 24.01 6.32 22.71
C CYS A 54 24.98 7.08 21.78
N ARG A 55 24.50 7.69 20.69
CA ARG A 55 25.35 8.51 19.80
C ARG A 55 25.94 9.74 20.51
N LEU A 56 25.16 10.44 21.33
CA LEU A 56 25.65 11.63 22.06
C LEU A 56 26.66 11.26 23.15
N VAL A 57 26.45 10.16 23.86
CA VAL A 57 27.41 9.64 24.86
C VAL A 57 28.70 9.20 24.16
N ARG A 58 28.59 8.49 23.03
CA ARG A 58 29.74 8.10 22.21
C ARG A 58 30.58 9.30 21.76
N GLN A 59 29.93 10.33 21.21
CA GLN A 59 30.61 11.58 20.81
C GLN A 59 31.30 12.29 21.98
N ALA A 60 30.74 12.22 23.20
CA ALA A 60 31.38 12.77 24.38
C ALA A 60 32.59 11.94 24.83
N LEU A 61 32.48 10.60 24.81
CA LEU A 61 33.58 9.69 25.13
C LEU A 61 34.75 9.80 24.15
N ASP A 62 34.46 9.97 22.85
CA ASP A 62 35.48 10.11 21.81
C ASP A 62 36.31 11.42 21.91
N ARG A 63 35.81 12.42 22.65
CA ARG A 63 36.52 13.69 22.90
C ARG A 63 37.47 13.62 24.10
N LEU A 64 37.40 12.57 24.91
CA LEU A 64 38.26 12.39 26.07
C LEU A 64 39.67 11.94 25.66
N SER A 65 40.63 12.04 26.59
CA SER A 65 41.99 11.54 26.39
C SER A 65 42.01 10.02 26.14
N ILE A 66 43.09 9.52 25.54
CA ILE A 66 43.26 8.10 25.20
C ILE A 66 43.15 7.21 26.46
N ASP A 67 43.69 7.66 27.60
CA ASP A 67 43.62 6.93 28.87
C ASP A 67 42.19 6.81 29.42
N GLU A 68 41.35 7.82 29.21
CA GLU A 68 39.94 7.78 29.59
C GLU A 68 39.13 6.92 28.62
N GLN A 69 39.44 6.95 27.32
CA GLN A 69 38.84 6.06 26.33
C GLN A 69 39.16 4.59 26.64
N ARG A 70 40.41 4.30 27.03
CA ARG A 70 40.83 2.97 27.51
C ARG A 70 40.01 2.54 28.73
N ARG A 71 39.93 3.40 29.76
CA ARG A 71 39.20 3.08 31.00
C ARG A 71 37.70 2.88 30.78
N ARG A 72 37.11 3.57 29.80
CA ARG A 72 35.66 3.53 29.49
C ARG A 72 35.32 2.75 28.23
N LEU A 73 36.22 1.88 27.78
CA LEU A 73 36.05 1.14 26.53
C LEU A 73 34.75 0.32 26.51
N THR A 74 34.41 -0.36 27.61
CA THR A 74 33.16 -1.11 27.72
C THR A 74 31.93 -0.23 27.52
N ALA A 75 31.93 1.00 28.05
CA ALA A 75 30.86 1.98 27.83
C ALA A 75 30.79 2.43 26.36
N ILE A 76 31.94 2.62 25.70
CA ILE A 76 31.99 2.91 24.26
C ILE A 76 31.35 1.75 23.48
N LEU A 77 31.77 0.51 23.74
CA LEU A 77 31.24 -0.70 23.07
C LEU A 77 29.74 -0.86 23.28
N THR A 78 29.26 -0.61 24.50
CA THR A 78 27.85 -0.57 24.85
C THR A 78 27.06 0.39 23.97
N THR A 79 27.60 1.58 23.69
CA THR A 79 26.89 2.54 22.83
C THR A 79 26.67 2.03 21.41
N TYR A 80 27.49 1.09 20.92
CA TYR A 80 27.32 0.44 19.61
C TYR A 80 26.35 -0.74 19.66
N ALA A 81 26.46 -1.57 20.69
CA ALA A 81 25.65 -2.77 20.86
C ALA A 81 24.17 -2.45 21.22
N LYS A 82 23.91 -1.34 21.93
CA LYS A 82 22.56 -0.97 22.40
C LYS A 82 21.70 -0.18 21.42
N LEU A 83 22.23 0.14 20.25
CA LEU A 83 21.41 0.77 19.21
C LEU A 83 20.25 -0.15 18.81
N SER A 84 19.14 0.44 18.35
CA SER A 84 17.99 -0.31 17.84
C SER A 84 18.38 -1.26 16.70
N ARG A 85 19.43 -0.92 15.94
CA ARG A 85 20.18 -1.84 15.07
C ARG A 85 21.62 -1.90 15.58
N PRO A 86 22.05 -2.99 16.24
CA PRO A 86 23.39 -3.09 16.81
C PRO A 86 24.52 -2.95 15.76
N GLU A 87 25.45 -2.03 16.00
CA GLU A 87 26.62 -1.76 15.15
C GLU A 87 27.87 -2.47 15.71
N VAL A 88 27.80 -3.79 15.89
CA VAL A 88 28.84 -4.57 16.59
C VAL A 88 30.17 -4.64 15.81
N ASP A 89 30.10 -4.61 14.48
CA ASP A 89 31.26 -4.49 13.59
C ASP A 89 32.04 -3.21 13.85
N CYS A 90 31.34 -2.07 13.95
CA CYS A 90 31.94 -0.80 14.35
C CYS A 90 32.53 -0.85 15.76
N ALA A 91 31.87 -1.56 16.70
CA ALA A 91 32.39 -1.76 18.06
C ALA A 91 33.73 -2.51 18.06
N LEU A 92 33.84 -3.59 17.28
CA LEU A 92 35.05 -4.39 17.15
C LEU A 92 36.20 -3.59 16.50
N LEU A 93 35.89 -2.81 15.46
CA LEU A 93 36.87 -1.89 14.86
C LEU A 93 37.32 -0.81 15.86
N ARG A 94 36.40 -0.25 16.64
CA ARG A 94 36.72 0.74 17.67
C ARG A 94 37.60 0.17 18.78
N MET A 95 37.32 -1.06 19.23
CA MET A 95 38.18 -1.80 20.15
C MET A 95 39.61 -1.90 19.62
N LYS A 96 39.78 -2.32 18.35
CA LYS A 96 41.10 -2.43 17.72
C LYS A 96 41.82 -1.08 17.62
N GLN A 97 41.08 0.00 17.29
CA GLN A 97 41.64 1.35 17.25
C GLN A 97 42.15 1.81 18.62
N VAL A 98 41.38 1.62 19.69
CA VAL A 98 41.80 2.00 21.04
C VAL A 98 43.00 1.15 21.49
N ALA A 99 42.98 -0.15 21.21
CA ALA A 99 44.10 -1.05 21.53
C ALA A 99 45.41 -0.65 20.81
N ALA A 100 45.33 -0.16 19.57
CA ALA A 100 46.50 0.28 18.80
C ALA A 100 47.17 1.55 19.34
N LEU A 101 46.52 2.29 20.24
CA LEU A 101 47.05 3.51 20.87
C LEU A 101 47.77 3.25 22.20
N VAL A 102 47.88 1.99 22.61
CA VAL A 102 48.44 1.55 23.89
C VAL A 102 49.67 0.67 23.64
N GLU A 103 50.58 0.57 24.62
CA GLU A 103 51.72 -0.34 24.57
C GLU A 103 51.28 -1.79 24.33
N SER A 104 52.10 -2.58 23.62
CA SER A 104 51.72 -3.89 23.08
C SER A 104 51.28 -4.90 24.13
N CYS A 105 51.86 -4.88 25.34
CA CYS A 105 51.50 -5.80 26.42
C CYS A 105 50.10 -5.51 27.00
N ASP A 106 49.75 -4.22 27.09
CA ASP A 106 48.48 -3.74 27.62
C ASP A 106 47.34 -3.80 26.58
N ALA A 107 47.69 -3.79 25.29
CA ALA A 107 46.72 -3.91 24.21
C ALA A 107 46.05 -5.30 24.18
N ALA A 108 46.82 -6.37 24.41
CA ALA A 108 46.31 -7.74 24.38
C ALA A 108 45.32 -8.02 25.52
N THR A 109 45.61 -7.52 26.73
CA THR A 109 44.71 -7.64 27.89
C THR A 109 43.43 -6.85 27.68
N LEU A 110 43.53 -5.63 27.15
CA LEU A 110 42.39 -4.78 26.83
C LEU A 110 41.46 -5.39 25.78
N ILE A 111 42.02 -5.99 24.71
CA ILE A 111 41.22 -6.70 23.70
C ILE A 111 40.50 -7.91 24.33
N ASP A 112 41.19 -8.67 25.17
CA ASP A 112 40.58 -9.84 25.84
C ASP A 112 39.42 -9.43 26.77
N GLU A 113 39.60 -8.39 27.58
CA GLU A 113 38.55 -7.85 28.44
C GLU A 113 37.36 -7.32 27.63
N ALA A 114 37.63 -6.60 26.54
CA ALA A 114 36.60 -6.07 25.64
C ALA A 114 35.80 -7.17 24.93
N LEU A 115 36.47 -8.23 24.44
CA LEU A 115 35.79 -9.37 23.80
C LEU A 115 34.96 -10.17 24.81
N ARG A 116 35.47 -10.40 26.03
CA ARG A 116 34.66 -11.02 27.10
C ARG A 116 33.43 -10.19 27.43
N TYR A 117 33.58 -8.87 27.48
CA TYR A 117 32.47 -7.96 27.70
C TYR A 117 31.45 -8.02 26.56
N LEU A 118 31.89 -8.00 25.29
CA LEU A 118 30.99 -8.11 24.14
C LEU A 118 30.24 -9.44 24.13
N LEU A 119 30.90 -10.55 24.46
CA LEU A 119 30.26 -11.87 24.61
C LEU A 119 29.23 -11.95 25.74
N TYR A 120 29.28 -11.03 26.71
CA TYR A 120 28.25 -10.91 27.74
C TYR A 120 26.98 -10.21 27.24
N ILE A 121 27.12 -9.27 26.30
CA ILE A 121 26.00 -8.43 25.83
C ILE A 121 25.46 -8.81 24.44
N VAL A 122 26.23 -9.59 23.66
CA VAL A 122 25.89 -10.07 22.31
C VAL A 122 26.19 -11.56 22.25
N ASP A 123 25.34 -12.34 21.57
CA ASP A 123 25.57 -13.77 21.39
C ASP A 123 26.82 -14.06 20.55
N ALA A 124 27.45 -15.21 20.83
CA ALA A 124 28.72 -15.61 20.23
C ALA A 124 28.66 -15.73 18.69
N GLU A 125 27.53 -16.17 18.14
CA GLU A 125 27.35 -16.35 16.70
C GLU A 125 27.23 -15.02 15.99
N THR A 126 26.40 -14.10 16.50
CA THR A 126 26.29 -12.72 16.01
C THR A 126 27.63 -12.01 16.12
N LEU A 127 28.36 -12.15 17.24
CA LEU A 127 29.67 -11.51 17.38
C LEU A 127 30.67 -12.01 16.33
N PHE A 128 30.70 -13.32 16.05
CA PHE A 128 31.54 -13.90 15.00
C PHE A 128 31.14 -13.41 13.60
N ASN A 129 29.84 -13.38 13.29
CA ASN A 129 29.33 -12.89 12.00
C ASN A 129 29.62 -11.40 11.80
N MET A 130 29.51 -10.60 12.85
CA MET A 130 29.86 -9.17 12.82
C MET A 130 31.37 -8.95 12.74
N ALA A 131 32.19 -9.85 13.29
CA ALA A 131 33.63 -9.85 13.06
C ALA A 131 33.95 -10.13 11.59
N LEU A 132 33.28 -11.10 10.95
CA LEU A 132 33.45 -11.37 9.51
C LEU A 132 33.15 -10.13 8.66
N ALA A 133 32.11 -9.37 9.01
CA ALA A 133 31.74 -8.13 8.33
C ALA A 133 32.81 -7.03 8.36
N THR A 134 33.81 -7.12 9.24
CA THR A 134 34.96 -6.18 9.28
C THR A 134 35.98 -6.44 8.17
N TYR A 135 35.89 -7.61 7.50
CA TYR A 135 36.86 -8.13 6.52
C TYR A 135 38.29 -8.34 7.04
N ASP A 136 38.50 -8.22 8.36
CA ASP A 136 39.78 -8.45 9.03
C ASP A 136 39.82 -9.88 9.59
N LEU A 137 40.45 -10.79 8.83
CA LEU A 137 40.46 -12.22 9.18
C LEU A 137 41.23 -12.53 10.47
N ASP A 138 42.15 -11.67 10.88
CA ASP A 138 42.89 -11.85 12.14
C ASP A 138 42.02 -11.45 13.34
N LEU A 139 41.19 -10.40 13.17
CA LEU A 139 40.16 -10.05 14.14
C LEU A 139 39.10 -11.15 14.26
N VAL A 140 38.68 -11.76 13.15
CA VAL A 140 37.75 -12.89 13.17
C VAL A 140 38.33 -14.07 13.93
N LEU A 141 39.62 -14.39 13.71
CA LEU A 141 40.31 -15.46 14.43
C LEU A 141 40.33 -15.20 15.94
N MET A 142 40.67 -13.98 16.37
CA MET A 142 40.66 -13.59 17.78
C MET A 142 39.26 -13.75 18.41
N VAL A 143 38.21 -13.34 17.71
CA VAL A 143 36.82 -13.47 18.19
C VAL A 143 36.43 -14.95 18.30
N ALA A 144 36.77 -15.77 17.31
CA ALA A 144 36.44 -17.20 17.27
C ALA A 144 37.08 -18.00 18.41
N GLU A 145 38.35 -17.72 18.72
CA GLU A 145 39.08 -18.34 19.84
C GLU A 145 38.43 -18.01 21.19
N ARG A 146 37.98 -16.75 21.36
CA ARG A 146 37.34 -16.28 22.61
C ARG A 146 35.88 -16.70 22.74
N SER A 147 35.19 -16.91 21.62
CA SER A 147 33.80 -17.34 21.60
C SER A 147 33.60 -18.85 21.75
N GLN A 148 34.68 -19.63 21.95
CA GLN A 148 34.68 -21.10 22.05
C GLN A 148 34.04 -21.80 20.84
N LYS A 149 34.13 -21.21 19.64
CA LYS A 149 33.62 -21.83 18.42
C LYS A 149 34.51 -23.03 18.04
N ASP A 150 33.95 -24.08 17.45
CA ASP A 150 34.73 -25.26 17.06
C ASP A 150 35.78 -24.87 16.00
N PRO A 151 37.10 -25.07 16.26
CA PRO A 151 38.17 -24.83 15.28
C PRO A 151 37.95 -25.54 13.94
N LYS A 152 37.25 -26.68 13.92
CA LYS A 152 36.92 -27.40 12.69
C LYS A 152 35.94 -26.66 11.80
N GLU A 153 35.16 -25.72 12.34
CA GLU A 153 34.20 -24.94 11.57
C GLU A 153 34.83 -23.66 11.02
N TYR A 154 35.54 -22.88 11.84
CA TYR A 154 36.02 -21.56 11.41
C TYR A 154 37.40 -21.60 10.73
N LEU A 155 38.32 -22.52 11.07
CA LEU A 155 39.65 -22.55 10.45
C LEU A 155 39.60 -22.89 8.95
N PRO A 156 38.80 -23.87 8.47
CA PRO A 156 38.68 -24.12 7.03
C PRO A 156 38.10 -22.92 6.28
N LEU A 157 37.11 -22.23 6.87
CA LEU A 157 36.52 -21.02 6.30
C LEU A 157 37.57 -19.91 6.15
N LEU A 158 38.31 -19.57 7.21
CA LEU A 158 39.34 -18.53 7.18
C LEU A 158 40.48 -18.87 6.21
N ASN A 159 40.91 -20.13 6.18
CA ASN A 159 41.94 -20.58 5.24
C ASN A 159 41.47 -20.51 3.77
N LYS A 160 40.18 -20.76 3.52
CA LYS A 160 39.58 -20.58 2.18
C LYS A 160 39.56 -19.10 1.80
N LEU A 161 39.11 -18.22 2.71
CA LEU A 161 39.02 -16.77 2.48
C LEU A 161 40.40 -16.13 2.24
N ARG A 162 41.43 -16.53 2.98
CA ARG A 162 42.83 -16.04 2.81
C ARG A 162 43.43 -16.32 1.43
N ARG A 163 42.89 -17.29 0.68
CA ARG A 163 43.40 -17.68 -0.65
C ARG A 163 42.69 -16.96 -1.81
N MET A 164 41.64 -16.21 -1.51
CA MET A 164 40.85 -15.48 -2.51
C MET A 164 41.42 -14.07 -2.73
N ASP A 165 41.15 -13.49 -3.89
CA ASP A 165 41.38 -12.06 -4.12
C ASP A 165 40.54 -11.20 -3.18
N ALA A 166 41.03 -10.01 -2.82
CA ALA A 166 40.43 -9.18 -1.78
C ALA A 166 38.94 -8.86 -2.04
N SER A 167 38.56 -8.51 -3.27
CA SER A 167 37.16 -8.21 -3.63
C SER A 167 36.29 -9.47 -3.57
N TYR A 168 36.80 -10.61 -4.06
CA TYR A 168 36.07 -11.87 -4.06
C TYR A 168 35.91 -12.47 -2.65
N MET A 169 36.91 -12.28 -1.80
CA MET A 169 36.85 -12.60 -0.37
C MET A 169 35.71 -11.83 0.30
N LYS A 170 35.63 -10.50 0.10
CA LYS A 170 34.57 -9.67 0.66
C LYS A 170 33.19 -10.09 0.14
N TYR A 171 33.08 -10.33 -1.16
CA TYR A 171 31.86 -10.89 -1.75
C TYR A 171 31.44 -12.21 -1.08
N THR A 172 32.37 -13.15 -0.92
CA THR A 172 32.11 -14.46 -0.29
C THR A 172 31.67 -14.30 1.17
N ILE A 173 32.26 -13.36 1.91
CA ILE A 173 31.86 -13.01 3.27
C ILE A 173 30.45 -12.43 3.28
N GLU A 174 30.13 -11.44 2.44
CA GLU A 174 28.79 -10.85 2.38
C GLU A 174 27.72 -11.87 1.98
N MET A 175 28.04 -12.80 1.08
CA MET A 175 27.17 -13.92 0.71
C MET A 175 26.91 -14.85 1.90
N HIS A 176 27.94 -15.16 2.70
CA HIS A 176 27.80 -15.95 3.93
C HIS A 176 26.95 -15.23 4.99
N LEU A 177 27.04 -13.90 5.06
CA LEU A 177 26.25 -13.06 5.97
C LEU A 177 24.85 -12.73 5.44
N GLU A 178 24.47 -13.26 4.27
CA GLU A 178 23.21 -12.98 3.56
C GLU A 178 22.96 -11.49 3.27
N ARG A 179 24.04 -10.71 3.17
CA ARG A 179 24.01 -9.28 2.87
C ARG A 179 24.18 -9.07 1.36
N PHE A 180 23.17 -9.48 0.60
CA PHE A 180 23.31 -9.59 -0.85
C PHE A 180 23.52 -8.24 -1.58
N ALA A 181 22.96 -7.14 -1.06
CA ALA A 181 23.12 -5.82 -1.66
C ALA A 181 24.57 -5.30 -1.58
N THR A 182 25.25 -5.53 -0.46
CA THR A 182 26.68 -5.21 -0.29
C THR A 182 27.56 -6.23 -1.01
N ALA A 183 27.15 -7.50 -1.11
CA ALA A 183 27.83 -8.48 -1.94
C ALA A 183 27.93 -8.02 -3.41
N LEU A 184 26.88 -7.39 -3.96
CA LEU A 184 26.90 -6.83 -5.31
C LEU A 184 27.97 -5.74 -5.50
N LEU A 185 28.21 -4.90 -4.50
CA LEU A 185 29.24 -3.87 -4.56
C LEU A 185 30.64 -4.48 -4.71
N HIS A 186 30.89 -5.60 -4.04
CA HIS A 186 32.20 -6.25 -4.07
C HIS A 186 32.41 -7.08 -5.34
N ILE A 187 31.38 -7.77 -5.83
CA ILE A 187 31.51 -8.59 -7.04
C ILE A 187 31.67 -7.74 -8.31
N GLU A 188 31.17 -6.49 -8.31
CA GLU A 188 31.40 -5.56 -9.42
C GLU A 188 32.89 -5.20 -9.58
N GLN A 189 33.63 -5.15 -8.47
CA GLN A 189 35.06 -4.87 -8.42
C GLN A 189 35.94 -6.09 -8.74
N CYS A 190 35.34 -7.28 -8.90
CA CYS A 190 36.06 -8.49 -9.31
C CYS A 190 36.35 -8.48 -10.82
N SER A 191 37.16 -9.44 -11.28
CA SER A 191 37.39 -9.66 -12.71
C SER A 191 36.08 -9.95 -13.46
N GLU A 192 36.08 -9.75 -14.77
CA GLU A 192 34.92 -9.97 -15.63
C GLU A 192 34.38 -11.41 -15.59
N ASP A 193 35.24 -12.38 -15.27
CA ASP A 193 34.89 -13.79 -15.15
C ASP A 193 33.82 -14.05 -14.07
N HIS A 194 33.69 -13.15 -13.09
CA HIS A 194 32.67 -13.24 -12.03
C HIS A 194 31.33 -12.58 -12.39
N PHE A 195 31.20 -11.97 -13.56
CA PHE A 195 29.95 -11.32 -13.95
C PHE A 195 28.73 -12.26 -14.04
N PRO A 196 28.85 -13.50 -14.59
CA PRO A 196 27.73 -14.45 -14.58
C PRO A 196 27.23 -14.76 -13.16
N GLU A 197 28.13 -14.86 -12.19
CA GLU A 197 27.80 -15.05 -10.78
C GLU A 197 27.03 -13.85 -10.21
N ALA A 198 27.40 -12.63 -10.61
CA ALA A 198 26.66 -11.42 -10.25
C ALA A 198 25.23 -11.42 -10.83
N VAL A 199 25.08 -11.84 -12.09
CA VAL A 199 23.77 -11.95 -12.75
C VAL A 199 22.87 -12.95 -12.02
N ASP A 200 23.41 -14.11 -11.64
CA ASP A 200 22.67 -15.13 -10.90
C ASP A 200 22.25 -14.63 -9.51
N LEU A 201 23.14 -13.91 -8.82
CA LEU A 201 22.82 -13.26 -7.55
C LEU A 201 21.65 -12.28 -7.70
N ILE A 202 21.68 -11.41 -8.71
CA ILE A 202 20.63 -10.42 -8.97
C ILE A 202 19.30 -11.10 -9.23
N LYS A 203 19.25 -12.13 -10.08
CA LYS A 203 18.02 -12.86 -10.41
C LYS A 203 17.46 -13.60 -9.20
N LYS A 204 18.32 -14.31 -8.47
CA LYS A 204 17.92 -15.14 -7.33
C LYS A 204 17.37 -14.31 -6.18
N HIS A 205 18.00 -13.19 -5.87
CA HIS A 205 17.63 -12.33 -4.73
C HIS A 205 16.88 -11.06 -5.13
N GLN A 206 16.54 -10.91 -6.42
CA GLN A 206 15.70 -9.82 -6.96
C GLN A 206 16.29 -8.41 -6.76
N LEU A 207 17.62 -8.29 -6.80
CA LEU A 207 18.38 -7.07 -6.49
C LEU A 207 18.53 -6.13 -7.70
N PHE A 208 17.46 -6.00 -8.48
CA PHE A 208 17.49 -5.28 -9.75
C PHE A 208 17.72 -3.77 -9.57
N ARG A 209 17.13 -3.17 -8.54
CA ARG A 209 17.28 -1.73 -8.28
C ARG A 209 18.70 -1.39 -7.82
N GLU A 210 19.23 -2.20 -6.91
CA GLU A 210 20.56 -2.05 -6.36
C GLU A 210 21.60 -2.23 -7.47
N SER A 211 21.46 -3.26 -8.29
CA SER A 211 22.38 -3.51 -9.40
C SER A 211 22.46 -2.37 -10.42
N LEU A 212 21.36 -1.66 -10.71
CA LEU A 212 21.43 -0.47 -11.56
C LEU A 212 22.33 0.64 -10.97
N GLN A 213 22.35 0.79 -9.65
CA GLN A 213 23.19 1.78 -8.98
C GLN A 213 24.65 1.34 -8.96
N VAL A 214 24.89 0.07 -8.63
CA VAL A 214 26.24 -0.49 -8.55
C VAL A 214 26.94 -0.44 -9.90
N PHE A 215 26.26 -0.86 -10.97
CA PHE A 215 26.85 -0.97 -12.30
C PHE A 215 26.64 0.28 -13.17
N ALA A 216 26.21 1.41 -12.61
CA ALA A 216 25.81 2.62 -13.36
C ALA A 216 26.89 3.17 -14.32
N LYS A 217 28.18 2.94 -14.00
CA LYS A 217 29.33 3.40 -14.80
C LYS A 217 30.07 2.25 -15.49
N SER A 218 29.55 1.03 -15.37
CA SER A 218 30.19 -0.17 -15.90
C SER A 218 29.68 -0.46 -17.32
N ASP A 219 30.53 -1.06 -18.14
CA ASP A 219 30.14 -1.54 -19.48
C ASP A 219 29.05 -2.63 -19.41
N LYS A 220 28.88 -3.24 -18.23
CA LYS A 220 27.86 -4.25 -17.90
C LYS A 220 26.46 -3.66 -17.68
N TYR A 221 26.33 -2.32 -17.59
CA TYR A 221 25.07 -1.63 -17.30
C TYR A 221 23.95 -2.03 -18.27
N GLN A 222 24.24 -2.06 -19.58
CA GLN A 222 23.25 -2.38 -20.60
C GLN A 222 22.68 -3.79 -20.44
N THR A 223 23.54 -4.78 -20.11
CA THR A 223 23.11 -6.16 -19.86
C THR A 223 22.20 -6.26 -18.63
N ILE A 224 22.51 -5.51 -17.57
CA ILE A 224 21.67 -5.46 -16.36
C ILE A 224 20.34 -4.79 -16.65
N CYS A 225 20.32 -3.70 -17.43
CA CYS A 225 19.09 -3.06 -17.88
C CYS A 225 18.23 -4.03 -18.68
N SER A 226 18.80 -4.76 -19.65
CA SER A 226 18.06 -5.75 -20.45
C SER A 226 17.46 -6.86 -19.58
N MET A 227 18.25 -7.42 -18.67
CA MET A 227 17.78 -8.45 -17.74
C MET A 227 16.65 -7.94 -16.83
N TYR A 228 16.78 -6.72 -16.30
CA TYR A 228 15.74 -6.14 -15.45
C TYR A 228 14.48 -5.82 -16.27
N ALA A 229 14.65 -5.35 -17.50
CA ALA A 229 13.54 -5.10 -18.42
C ALA A 229 12.74 -6.38 -18.69
N ASP A 230 13.40 -7.50 -18.98
CA ASP A 230 12.74 -8.81 -19.16
C ASP A 230 11.92 -9.21 -17.94
N HIS A 231 12.45 -8.99 -16.74
CA HIS A 231 11.75 -9.28 -15.49
C HIS A 231 10.55 -8.35 -15.25
N CYS A 232 10.66 -7.04 -15.51
CA CYS A 232 9.54 -6.11 -15.47
C CYS A 232 8.47 -6.49 -16.50
N ASN A 233 8.88 -6.93 -17.69
CA ASN A 233 7.98 -7.34 -18.76
C ASN A 233 7.17 -8.59 -18.35
N GLN A 234 7.81 -9.59 -17.73
CA GLN A 234 7.12 -10.76 -17.16
C GLN A 234 6.10 -10.38 -16.09
N LYS A 235 6.36 -9.33 -15.31
CA LYS A 235 5.43 -8.77 -14.31
C LYS A 235 4.37 -7.85 -14.89
N ARG A 236 4.33 -7.66 -16.23
CA ARG A 236 3.44 -6.72 -16.94
C ARG A 236 3.65 -5.26 -16.54
N GLN A 237 4.83 -4.92 -16.02
CA GLN A 237 5.25 -3.55 -15.74
C GLN A 237 5.86 -2.93 -17.00
N TYR A 238 5.03 -2.81 -18.05
CA TYR A 238 5.47 -2.48 -19.40
C TYR A 238 6.14 -1.10 -19.51
N ALA A 239 5.69 -0.11 -18.73
CA ALA A 239 6.27 1.23 -18.72
C ALA A 239 7.75 1.24 -18.31
N GLU A 240 8.06 0.58 -17.19
CA GLU A 240 9.42 0.46 -16.67
C GLU A 240 10.27 -0.45 -17.57
N ALA A 241 9.70 -1.56 -18.05
CA ALA A 241 10.39 -2.48 -18.95
C ALA A 241 10.85 -1.76 -20.22
N ALA A 242 9.98 -0.96 -20.84
CA ALA A 242 10.31 -0.25 -22.07
C ALA A 242 11.43 0.78 -21.87
N LEU A 243 11.43 1.53 -20.76
CA LEU A 243 12.51 2.46 -20.43
C LEU A 243 13.84 1.73 -20.22
N LEU A 244 13.81 0.58 -19.53
CA LEU A 244 15.00 -0.23 -19.30
C LEU A 244 15.54 -0.85 -20.60
N PHE A 245 14.66 -1.31 -21.50
CA PHE A 245 15.06 -1.77 -22.84
C PHE A 245 15.68 -0.63 -23.67
N GLN A 246 15.15 0.59 -23.58
CA GLN A 246 15.77 1.76 -24.23
C GLN A 246 17.17 2.03 -23.69
N ASN A 247 17.34 2.02 -22.36
CA ASN A 247 18.64 2.21 -21.73
C ASN A 247 19.63 1.09 -22.07
N ALA A 248 19.14 -0.13 -22.31
CA ALA A 248 19.93 -1.25 -22.80
C ALA A 248 20.28 -1.17 -24.30
N GLY A 249 19.70 -0.22 -25.05
CA GLY A 249 19.85 -0.13 -26.51
C GLY A 249 18.99 -1.13 -27.31
N GLU A 250 18.14 -1.92 -26.65
CA GLU A 250 17.26 -2.92 -27.26
C GLU A 250 15.94 -2.29 -27.71
N LEU A 251 16.03 -1.35 -28.66
CA LEU A 251 14.91 -0.49 -29.07
C LEU A 251 13.71 -1.27 -29.62
N ASN A 252 13.91 -2.41 -30.28
CA ASN A 252 12.81 -3.26 -30.76
C ASN A 252 12.00 -3.88 -29.63
N LYS A 253 12.66 -4.35 -28.56
CA LYS A 253 11.96 -4.88 -27.38
C LYS A 253 11.26 -3.76 -26.61
N ALA A 254 11.87 -2.57 -26.54
CA ALA A 254 11.21 -1.40 -25.98
C ALA A 254 9.92 -1.04 -26.76
N PHE A 255 9.97 -1.10 -28.09
CA PHE A 255 8.81 -0.87 -28.94
C PHE A 255 7.68 -1.87 -28.65
N GLU A 256 7.99 -3.16 -28.55
CA GLU A 256 7.02 -4.20 -28.19
C GLU A 256 6.46 -4.00 -26.77
N ALA A 257 7.30 -3.64 -25.80
CA ALA A 257 6.85 -3.33 -24.44
C ALA A 257 5.91 -2.12 -24.41
N TYR A 258 6.18 -1.05 -25.17
CA TYR A 258 5.24 0.08 -25.29
C TYR A 258 3.92 -0.30 -25.97
N CYS A 259 3.95 -1.18 -26.99
CA CYS A 259 2.74 -1.74 -27.60
C CYS A 259 1.87 -2.46 -26.56
N ASP A 260 2.48 -3.33 -25.75
CA ASP A 260 1.77 -4.13 -24.76
C ASP A 260 1.31 -3.31 -23.55
N GLY A 261 2.06 -2.26 -23.20
CA GLY A 261 1.69 -1.27 -22.19
C GLY A 261 0.62 -0.26 -22.62
N LEU A 262 0.24 -0.24 -23.90
CA LEU A 262 -0.66 0.78 -24.48
C LEU A 262 -0.17 2.22 -24.25
N LEU A 263 1.15 2.40 -24.31
CA LEU A 263 1.84 3.68 -24.15
C LEU A 263 2.15 4.26 -25.52
N TRP A 264 1.09 4.72 -26.19
CA TRP A 264 1.12 5.05 -27.62
C TRP A 264 1.94 6.30 -27.94
N ARG A 265 2.06 7.26 -27.01
CA ARG A 265 2.82 8.51 -27.23
C ARG A 265 4.31 8.20 -27.30
N GLU A 266 4.80 7.44 -26.34
CA GLU A 266 6.17 6.96 -26.23
C GLU A 266 6.49 6.01 -27.39
N LEU A 267 5.56 5.13 -27.75
CA LEU A 267 5.67 4.24 -28.90
C LEU A 267 5.92 5.01 -30.21
N ILE A 268 5.15 6.07 -30.47
CA ILE A 268 5.30 6.88 -31.70
C ILE A 268 6.63 7.64 -31.69
N ALA A 269 7.02 8.20 -30.54
CA ALA A 269 8.30 8.88 -30.40
C ALA A 269 9.48 7.92 -30.69
N LEU A 270 9.44 6.72 -30.10
CA LEU A 270 10.44 5.69 -30.32
C LEU A 270 10.44 5.17 -31.76
N ALA A 271 9.28 4.98 -32.38
CA ALA A 271 9.17 4.54 -33.78
C ALA A 271 9.87 5.50 -34.74
N LYS A 272 9.71 6.82 -34.51
CA LYS A 272 10.40 7.85 -35.27
C LYS A 272 11.92 7.83 -35.06
N GLN A 273 12.38 7.54 -33.85
CA GLN A 273 13.80 7.44 -33.52
C GLN A 273 14.47 6.23 -34.19
N ILE A 274 13.79 5.09 -34.23
CA ILE A 274 14.33 3.85 -34.84
C ILE A 274 14.23 3.90 -36.38
N GLY A 275 13.32 4.71 -36.93
CA GLY A 275 13.03 4.72 -38.37
C GLY A 275 12.18 3.54 -38.81
N ILE A 276 11.19 3.15 -38.00
CA ILE A 276 10.24 2.08 -38.35
C ILE A 276 9.43 2.49 -39.58
N ASP A 277 9.20 1.55 -40.49
CA ASP A 277 8.37 1.76 -41.67
C ASP A 277 6.96 2.24 -41.29
N GLN A 278 6.45 3.22 -42.05
CA GLN A 278 5.17 3.84 -41.78
C GLN A 278 4.02 2.83 -41.85
N ALA A 279 4.08 1.86 -42.78
CA ALA A 279 3.05 0.83 -42.88
C ALA A 279 2.97 -0.01 -41.59
N ARG A 280 4.12 -0.49 -41.09
CA ARG A 280 4.19 -1.23 -39.82
C ARG A 280 3.69 -0.38 -38.64
N LEU A 281 4.09 0.90 -38.58
CA LEU A 281 3.62 1.79 -37.52
C LEU A 281 2.09 1.95 -37.56
N THR A 282 1.49 2.14 -38.74
CA THR A 282 0.03 2.27 -38.86
C THR A 282 -0.71 1.01 -38.43
N GLU A 283 -0.19 -0.17 -38.73
CA GLU A 283 -0.78 -1.44 -38.29
C GLU A 283 -0.70 -1.60 -36.76
N THR A 284 0.46 -1.29 -36.17
CA THR A 284 0.63 -1.33 -34.71
C THR A 284 -0.26 -0.33 -33.99
N LEU A 285 -0.43 0.88 -34.53
CA LEU A 285 -1.32 1.90 -33.96
C LEU A 285 -2.79 1.51 -34.06
N LYS A 286 -3.22 0.85 -35.14
CA LYS A 286 -4.56 0.26 -35.23
C LYS A 286 -4.79 -0.77 -34.14
N HIS A 287 -3.83 -1.66 -33.91
CA HIS A 287 -3.91 -2.68 -32.84
C HIS A 287 -3.91 -2.07 -31.43
N VAL A 288 -3.10 -1.03 -31.21
CA VAL A 288 -3.09 -0.31 -29.93
C VAL A 288 -4.41 0.43 -29.70
N ALA A 289 -4.97 1.07 -30.73
CA ALA A 289 -6.25 1.76 -30.64
C ALA A 289 -7.40 0.79 -30.31
N THR A 290 -7.49 -0.37 -30.97
CA THR A 290 -8.53 -1.37 -30.66
C THR A 290 -8.38 -1.96 -29.26
N LYS A 291 -7.14 -2.21 -28.80
CA LYS A 291 -6.88 -2.60 -27.40
C LYS A 291 -7.30 -1.49 -26.41
N LEU A 292 -7.01 -0.22 -26.69
CA LEU A 292 -7.42 0.91 -25.85
C LEU A 292 -8.95 0.99 -25.72
N GLU A 293 -9.69 0.76 -26.81
CA GLU A 293 -11.16 0.70 -26.80
C GLU A 293 -11.66 -0.45 -25.91
N SER A 294 -11.03 -1.64 -25.99
CA SER A 294 -11.38 -2.76 -25.11
C SER A 294 -11.17 -2.47 -23.63
N HIS A 295 -10.22 -1.59 -23.30
CA HIS A 295 -9.93 -1.11 -21.96
C HIS A 295 -10.73 0.15 -21.56
N LYS A 296 -11.71 0.57 -22.36
CA LYS A 296 -12.54 1.78 -22.16
C LYS A 296 -11.76 3.11 -22.17
N ARG A 297 -10.52 3.12 -22.70
CA ARG A 297 -9.70 4.33 -22.89
C ARG A 297 -10.01 4.96 -24.25
N PHE A 298 -11.28 5.33 -24.45
CA PHE A 298 -11.80 5.75 -25.75
C PHE A 298 -11.22 7.08 -26.24
N GLU A 299 -10.96 8.05 -25.36
CA GLU A 299 -10.36 9.34 -25.77
C GLU A 299 -8.99 9.16 -26.40
N GLU A 300 -8.15 8.31 -25.80
CA GLU A 300 -6.80 8.05 -26.30
C GLU A 300 -6.83 7.28 -27.63
N ALA A 301 -7.73 6.31 -27.77
CA ALA A 301 -7.93 5.62 -29.04
C ALA A 301 -8.38 6.60 -30.13
N ALA A 302 -9.27 7.53 -29.80
CA ALA A 302 -9.75 8.56 -30.71
C ALA A 302 -8.62 9.51 -31.15
N GLU A 303 -7.74 9.92 -30.24
CA GLU A 303 -6.56 10.75 -30.55
C GLU A 303 -5.64 10.05 -31.56
N ILE A 304 -5.43 8.73 -31.43
CA ILE A 304 -4.66 7.94 -32.39
C ILE A 304 -5.35 7.91 -33.76
N TYR A 305 -6.67 7.65 -33.79
CA TYR A 305 -7.43 7.62 -35.04
C TYR A 305 -7.41 8.96 -35.77
N GLU A 306 -7.58 10.07 -35.05
CA GLU A 306 -7.62 11.42 -35.62
C GLU A 306 -6.24 11.85 -36.14
N HIS A 307 -5.22 11.81 -35.28
CA HIS A 307 -3.94 12.47 -35.58
C HIS A 307 -2.95 11.59 -36.34
N HIS A 308 -3.03 10.27 -36.17
CA HIS A 308 -2.03 9.34 -36.70
C HIS A 308 -2.55 8.41 -37.79
N LEU A 309 -3.79 7.95 -37.69
CA LEU A 309 -4.39 7.06 -38.69
C LEU A 309 -5.27 7.80 -39.72
N LEU A 310 -5.57 9.08 -39.49
CA LEU A 310 -6.47 9.90 -40.31
C LEU A 310 -7.84 9.23 -40.56
N ALA A 311 -8.27 8.40 -39.61
CA ALA A 311 -9.51 7.62 -39.68
C ALA A 311 -10.61 8.35 -38.91
N ILE A 312 -11.12 9.44 -39.49
CA ILE A 312 -12.04 10.38 -38.82
C ILE A 312 -13.32 9.70 -38.34
N ASN A 313 -13.92 8.81 -39.13
CA ASN A 313 -15.16 8.11 -38.74
C ASN A 313 -14.96 7.29 -37.45
N SER A 314 -13.83 6.57 -37.35
CA SER A 314 -13.47 5.82 -36.15
C SER A 314 -13.18 6.77 -35.00
N ALA A 315 -12.41 7.85 -35.23
CA ALA A 315 -12.11 8.85 -34.20
C ALA A 315 -13.39 9.47 -33.59
N VAL A 316 -14.34 9.90 -34.43
CA VAL A 316 -15.62 10.48 -33.99
C VAL A 316 -16.43 9.47 -33.19
N THR A 317 -16.48 8.22 -33.66
CA THR A 317 -17.18 7.14 -32.94
C THR A 317 -16.58 6.91 -31.55
N SER A 318 -15.24 6.84 -31.45
CA SER A 318 -14.53 6.66 -30.19
C SER A 318 -14.67 7.90 -29.29
N TYR A 319 -14.64 9.14 -29.82
CA TYR A 319 -14.90 10.35 -29.03
C TYR A 319 -16.33 10.39 -28.46
N CYS A 320 -17.33 9.97 -29.23
CA CYS A 320 -18.70 9.83 -28.74
C CYS A 320 -18.80 8.79 -27.63
N ALA A 321 -18.13 7.62 -27.78
CA ALA A 321 -18.08 6.59 -26.74
C ALA A 321 -17.38 7.06 -25.46
N ALA A 322 -16.46 8.01 -25.57
CA ALA A 322 -15.76 8.62 -24.44
C ALA A 322 -16.59 9.70 -23.71
N GLY A 323 -17.71 10.16 -24.27
CA GLY A 323 -18.41 11.36 -23.80
C GLY A 323 -17.68 12.68 -24.12
N ALA A 324 -16.64 12.64 -24.95
CA ALA A 324 -15.84 13.79 -25.35
C ALA A 324 -16.48 14.54 -26.54
N TRP A 325 -17.74 14.94 -26.39
CA TRP A 325 -18.59 15.48 -27.46
C TRP A 325 -17.99 16.72 -28.15
N ALA A 326 -17.32 17.58 -27.39
CA ALA A 326 -16.67 18.77 -27.94
C ALA A 326 -15.49 18.39 -28.87
N LYS A 327 -14.70 17.36 -28.51
CA LYS A 327 -13.61 16.86 -29.36
C LYS A 327 -14.18 16.23 -30.64
N ALA A 328 -15.26 15.45 -30.54
CA ALA A 328 -15.95 14.88 -31.71
C ALA A 328 -16.39 15.96 -32.72
N LEU A 329 -17.01 17.04 -32.24
CA LEU A 329 -17.44 18.16 -33.10
C LEU A 329 -16.24 18.93 -33.70
N CYS A 330 -15.16 19.11 -32.94
CA CYS A 330 -13.94 19.70 -33.49
C CYS A 330 -13.32 18.82 -34.58
N ALA A 331 -13.27 17.51 -34.39
CA ALA A 331 -12.72 16.57 -35.36
C ALA A 331 -13.50 16.55 -36.69
N THR A 332 -14.83 16.65 -36.64
CA THR A 332 -15.66 16.76 -37.86
C THR A 332 -15.48 18.12 -38.54
N ALA A 333 -15.38 19.21 -37.77
CA ALA A 333 -15.16 20.55 -38.31
C ALA A 333 -13.77 20.67 -38.98
N ASN A 334 -12.72 20.15 -38.35
CA ASN A 334 -11.35 20.19 -38.86
C ASN A 334 -11.18 19.39 -40.15
N SER A 335 -11.90 18.27 -40.29
CA SER A 335 -11.85 17.43 -41.48
C SER A 335 -12.79 17.86 -42.61
N GLY A 336 -13.71 18.81 -42.34
CA GLY A 336 -14.73 19.24 -43.29
C GLY A 336 -15.87 18.24 -43.50
N GLN A 337 -15.96 17.18 -42.69
CA GLN A 337 -16.95 16.10 -42.81
C GLN A 337 -18.17 16.33 -41.92
N SER A 338 -18.93 17.40 -42.20
CA SER A 338 -20.13 17.76 -41.43
C SER A 338 -21.24 16.70 -41.47
N GLU A 339 -21.26 15.83 -42.49
CA GLU A 339 -22.21 14.72 -42.62
C GLU A 339 -22.14 13.73 -41.43
N LEU A 340 -20.97 13.59 -40.80
CA LEU A 340 -20.77 12.71 -39.64
C LEU A 340 -21.52 13.19 -38.39
N ILE A 341 -21.86 14.48 -38.32
CA ILE A 341 -22.68 15.02 -37.24
C ILE A 341 -24.05 14.33 -37.26
N GLU A 342 -24.68 14.27 -38.43
CA GLU A 342 -25.99 13.64 -38.59
C GLU A 342 -25.92 12.11 -38.52
N ALA A 343 -24.87 11.52 -39.11
CA ALA A 343 -24.74 10.07 -39.19
C ALA A 343 -24.33 9.39 -37.88
N ILE A 344 -23.47 10.02 -37.07
CA ILE A 344 -22.84 9.38 -35.89
C ILE A 344 -23.15 10.15 -34.60
N ILE A 345 -22.89 11.46 -34.57
CA ILE A 345 -22.95 12.26 -33.33
C ILE A 345 -24.38 12.41 -32.83
N LEU A 346 -25.34 12.76 -33.70
CA LEU A 346 -26.74 12.93 -33.31
C LEU A 346 -27.38 11.64 -32.75
N PRO A 347 -27.25 10.46 -33.40
CA PRO A 347 -27.75 9.21 -32.83
C PRO A 347 -27.11 8.88 -31.48
N ALA A 348 -25.79 9.05 -31.34
CA ALA A 348 -25.07 8.76 -30.10
C ALA A 348 -25.50 9.69 -28.95
N LEU A 349 -25.70 10.98 -29.23
CA LEU A 349 -26.21 11.96 -28.25
C LEU A 349 -27.62 11.62 -27.79
N LYS A 350 -28.53 11.27 -28.72
CA LYS A 350 -29.90 10.85 -28.38
C LYS A 350 -29.87 9.65 -27.46
N GLN A 351 -29.16 8.59 -27.88
CA GLN A 351 -29.03 7.37 -27.11
C GLN A 351 -28.46 7.65 -25.71
N ARG A 352 -27.44 8.51 -25.59
CA ARG A 352 -26.86 8.83 -24.28
C ARG A 352 -27.79 9.67 -23.41
N ALA A 353 -28.48 10.65 -23.98
CA ALA A 353 -29.47 11.45 -23.27
C ALA A 353 -30.61 10.58 -22.72
N ASP A 354 -31.10 9.63 -23.53
CA ASP A 354 -32.13 8.69 -23.11
C ASP A 354 -31.63 7.77 -21.99
N GLN A 355 -30.41 7.20 -22.12
CA GLN A 355 -29.79 6.39 -21.06
C GLN A 355 -29.60 7.16 -19.74
N MET A 356 -29.22 8.43 -19.82
CA MET A 356 -29.06 9.28 -18.64
C MET A 356 -30.41 9.54 -17.97
N THR A 357 -31.45 9.81 -18.76
CA THR A 357 -32.82 9.98 -18.26
C THR A 357 -33.33 8.70 -17.59
N GLU A 358 -33.17 7.55 -18.23
CA GLU A 358 -33.55 6.24 -17.68
C GLU A 358 -32.78 5.92 -16.39
N SER A 359 -31.48 6.24 -16.34
CA SER A 359 -30.64 6.06 -15.14
C SER A 359 -31.14 6.94 -13.99
N ALA A 360 -31.47 8.20 -14.27
CA ALA A 360 -32.01 9.11 -13.25
C ALA A 360 -33.35 8.63 -12.70
N GLN A 361 -34.26 8.19 -13.57
CA GLN A 361 -35.55 7.63 -13.16
C GLN A 361 -35.36 6.35 -12.35
N ARG A 362 -34.49 5.45 -12.81
CA ARG A 362 -34.15 4.22 -12.11
C ARG A 362 -33.60 4.51 -10.71
N TRP A 363 -32.59 5.36 -10.58
CA TRP A 363 -32.03 5.73 -9.28
C TRP A 363 -33.07 6.37 -8.37
N THR A 364 -33.95 7.22 -8.91
CA THR A 364 -35.06 7.80 -8.14
C THR A 364 -35.97 6.70 -7.57
N THR A 365 -36.36 5.73 -8.39
CA THR A 365 -37.20 4.61 -7.94
C THR A 365 -36.50 3.71 -6.92
N GLU A 366 -35.23 3.35 -7.16
CA GLU A 366 -34.44 2.52 -6.25
C GLU A 366 -34.24 3.23 -4.90
N LEU A 367 -33.86 4.51 -4.90
CA LEU A 367 -33.73 5.31 -3.68
C LEU A 367 -35.03 5.32 -2.90
N ARG A 368 -36.17 5.58 -3.56
CA ARG A 368 -37.49 5.61 -2.92
C ARG A 368 -37.81 4.26 -2.26
N THR A 369 -37.69 3.17 -3.01
CA THR A 369 -37.98 1.82 -2.49
C THR A 369 -37.08 1.44 -1.32
N HIS A 370 -35.78 1.74 -1.40
CA HIS A 370 -34.84 1.43 -0.31
C HIS A 370 -35.10 2.30 0.92
N CYS A 371 -35.41 3.58 0.76
CA CYS A 371 -35.69 4.50 1.86
C CYS A 371 -37.03 4.18 2.56
N GLU A 372 -38.11 3.95 1.80
CA GLU A 372 -39.42 3.56 2.36
C GLU A 372 -39.28 2.28 3.20
N ARG A 373 -38.58 1.28 2.68
CA ARG A 373 -38.37 0.03 3.41
C ARG A 373 -37.43 0.21 4.60
N LEU A 374 -36.41 1.06 4.50
CA LEU A 374 -35.53 1.38 5.63
C LEU A 374 -36.32 2.05 6.77
N GLN A 375 -37.29 2.92 6.46
CA GLN A 375 -38.19 3.51 7.45
C GLN A 375 -39.02 2.44 8.17
N ILE A 376 -39.58 1.47 7.43
CA ILE A 376 -40.31 0.34 8.03
C ILE A 376 -39.41 -0.49 8.96
N VAL A 377 -38.19 -0.81 8.52
CA VAL A 377 -37.22 -1.57 9.33
C VAL A 377 -36.85 -0.83 10.61
N ARG A 378 -36.61 0.49 10.53
CA ARG A 378 -36.32 1.36 11.68
C ARG A 378 -37.52 1.47 12.62
N ALA A 379 -38.74 1.57 12.11
CA ALA A 379 -39.97 1.60 12.90
C ALA A 379 -40.20 0.27 13.64
N ASN A 380 -40.04 -0.87 12.95
CA ASN A 380 -40.13 -2.19 13.56
C ASN A 380 -39.08 -2.38 14.67
N LYS A 381 -37.85 -1.88 14.44
CA LYS A 381 -36.79 -1.91 15.43
C LYS A 381 -37.09 -1.02 16.63
N SER A 382 -37.68 0.15 16.41
CA SER A 382 -38.17 1.02 17.49
C SER A 382 -39.26 0.34 18.31
N ASN A 383 -40.23 -0.30 17.67
CA ASN A 383 -41.29 -1.04 18.35
C ASN A 383 -40.73 -2.20 19.19
N ARG A 384 -39.79 -2.99 18.64
CA ARG A 384 -39.11 -4.07 19.39
C ARG A 384 -38.38 -3.54 20.63
N LEU A 385 -37.74 -2.38 20.51
CA LEU A 385 -37.05 -1.75 21.63
C LEU A 385 -38.04 -1.24 22.69
N LEU A 386 -39.20 -0.71 22.28
CA LEU A 386 -40.27 -0.27 23.19
C LEU A 386 -40.91 -1.45 23.94
N THR A 387 -41.32 -2.50 23.23
CA THR A 387 -41.94 -3.69 23.83
C THR A 387 -41.02 -4.31 24.88
N TRP A 388 -39.71 -4.36 24.60
CA TRP A 388 -38.72 -4.88 25.55
C TRP A 388 -38.59 -4.02 26.81
N VAL A 389 -38.61 -2.70 26.69
CA VAL A 389 -38.57 -1.77 27.84
C VAL A 389 -39.82 -1.92 28.72
N GLU A 390 -40.98 -2.20 28.13
CA GLU A 390 -42.26 -2.32 28.84
C GLU A 390 -42.48 -3.70 29.48
N SER A 391 -42.13 -4.79 28.81
CA SER A 391 -42.42 -6.15 29.26
C SER A 391 -41.25 -6.87 29.94
N GLY A 392 -40.00 -6.43 29.72
CA GLY A 392 -38.80 -7.13 30.18
C GLY A 392 -38.54 -8.49 29.49
N GLU A 393 -39.42 -8.91 28.57
CA GLU A 393 -39.30 -10.14 27.79
C GLU A 393 -38.90 -9.79 26.35
N ALA A 394 -37.82 -10.40 25.87
CA ALA A 394 -37.40 -10.28 24.49
C ALA A 394 -38.01 -11.44 23.69
N ASP A 395 -38.91 -11.10 22.77
CA ASP A 395 -39.51 -12.07 21.86
C ASP A 395 -38.50 -12.44 20.76
N PHE A 396 -37.68 -13.47 21.03
CA PHE A 396 -36.60 -13.93 20.14
C PHE A 396 -37.06 -14.99 19.11
N ALA A 397 -38.36 -15.32 19.07
CA ALA A 397 -38.80 -16.62 18.58
C ALA A 397 -39.26 -16.70 17.11
N GLU A 398 -39.25 -15.64 16.30
CA GLU A 398 -40.01 -15.69 15.03
C GLU A 398 -39.27 -15.64 13.68
N SER A 399 -37.92 -15.70 13.59
CA SER A 399 -37.29 -15.59 12.25
C SER A 399 -36.27 -16.66 11.83
N GLU A 400 -35.77 -17.53 12.70
CA GLU A 400 -34.59 -18.37 12.34
C GLU A 400 -34.78 -19.89 12.25
N VAL A 401 -35.92 -20.48 12.63
CA VAL A 401 -36.04 -21.95 12.62
C VAL A 401 -36.08 -22.57 11.21
N TYR A 402 -36.40 -21.80 10.16
CA TYR A 402 -36.52 -22.36 8.79
C TYR A 402 -35.27 -22.24 7.90
N SER A 403 -34.27 -21.40 8.23
CA SER A 403 -33.14 -21.15 7.31
C SER A 403 -31.88 -21.96 7.61
N GLU A 404 -31.68 -22.43 8.85
CA GLU A 404 -30.46 -23.17 9.21
C GLU A 404 -30.48 -24.66 8.82
N ALA A 405 -31.66 -25.25 8.60
CA ALA A 405 -31.76 -26.68 8.25
C ALA A 405 -31.45 -26.99 6.76
N SER A 406 -31.45 -25.99 5.86
CA SER A 406 -31.32 -26.23 4.41
C SER A 406 -29.90 -26.10 3.85
N THR A 407 -28.90 -25.63 4.61
CA THR A 407 -27.54 -25.40 4.07
C THR A 407 -26.49 -26.41 4.54
N ALA A 408 -26.85 -27.36 5.41
CA ALA A 408 -25.93 -28.37 5.94
C ALA A 408 -25.96 -29.73 5.19
N ILE A 409 -26.84 -29.92 4.20
CA ILE A 409 -27.09 -31.26 3.61
C ILE A 409 -26.44 -31.49 2.23
N SER A 410 -25.82 -30.48 1.60
CA SER A 410 -25.23 -30.65 0.24
C SER A 410 -23.73 -30.98 0.18
N SER A 411 -23.12 -31.54 1.23
CA SER A 411 -21.70 -31.91 1.20
C SER A 411 -21.40 -33.32 1.72
N THR A 412 -22.25 -34.30 1.38
CA THR A 412 -21.99 -35.70 1.76
C THR A 412 -22.27 -36.66 0.61
N SER A 413 -21.28 -36.90 -0.24
CA SER A 413 -21.04 -38.22 -0.86
C SER A 413 -19.75 -38.20 -1.68
N THR A 414 -18.66 -38.71 -1.09
CA THR A 414 -17.84 -39.80 -1.66
C THR A 414 -16.66 -40.07 -0.74
N THR A 415 -16.71 -41.22 -0.10
CA THR A 415 -15.64 -41.81 0.71
C THR A 415 -14.56 -42.41 -0.20
N SER A 416 -13.31 -41.98 -0.07
CA SER A 416 -12.14 -42.87 -0.27
C SER A 416 -10.88 -42.36 0.45
N SER A 417 -10.44 -43.20 1.39
CA SER A 417 -9.07 -43.52 1.83
C SER A 417 -7.91 -42.50 1.77
N MET A 418 -7.37 -42.26 2.97
CA MET A 418 -5.96 -42.39 3.37
C MET A 418 -4.87 -41.43 2.81
N ARG A 419 -4.26 -40.74 3.79
CA ARG A 419 -2.83 -40.35 3.94
C ARG A 419 -2.34 -39.00 3.41
N SER A 420 -1.44 -38.45 4.24
CA SER A 420 -0.62 -37.24 4.14
C SER A 420 -1.37 -35.94 4.51
N GLY A 421 -0.94 -35.13 5.47
CA GLY A 421 0.44 -34.82 5.82
C GLY A 421 0.79 -33.43 5.28
N GLN A 422 0.03 -32.40 5.67
CA GLN A 422 0.38 -31.01 5.42
C GLN A 422 -0.44 -30.09 6.33
N SER A 423 0.21 -29.60 7.38
CA SER A 423 -0.29 -28.49 8.20
C SER A 423 -0.10 -27.20 7.42
N MET A 424 -1.09 -26.86 6.59
CA MET A 424 -1.22 -25.53 5.99
C MET A 424 -2.64 -25.04 6.22
N SER A 425 -2.81 -24.15 7.19
CA SER A 425 -4.06 -23.38 7.33
C SER A 425 -3.78 -21.99 7.90
N SER A 426 -3.13 -21.20 7.06
CA SER A 426 -3.55 -19.82 6.85
C SER A 426 -5.03 -19.83 6.48
N SER A 427 -5.91 -19.32 7.33
CA SER A 427 -7.10 -18.54 6.94
C SER A 427 -8.05 -18.26 8.14
N ARG A 428 -7.79 -17.18 8.88
CA ARG A 428 -8.85 -16.46 9.63
C ARG A 428 -9.80 -15.67 8.70
N ARG A 429 -9.66 -15.82 7.38
CA ARG A 429 -10.41 -15.10 6.34
C ARG A 429 -11.81 -15.62 5.95
N PRO A 430 -12.24 -16.90 6.18
CA PRO A 430 -13.54 -17.33 5.70
C PRO A 430 -14.70 -16.80 6.56
N ARG A 431 -14.48 -16.57 7.87
CA ARG A 431 -15.52 -16.03 8.78
C ARG A 431 -15.86 -14.58 8.51
N ARG A 432 -14.85 -13.74 8.20
CA ARG A 432 -15.06 -12.31 7.90
C ARG A 432 -15.86 -12.14 6.60
N GLY A 433 -15.49 -12.88 5.55
CA GLY A 433 -16.24 -12.87 4.28
C GLY A 433 -17.66 -13.44 4.42
N HIS A 434 -17.89 -14.44 5.27
CA HIS A 434 -19.23 -14.95 5.54
C HIS A 434 -20.11 -13.94 6.31
N MET A 435 -19.53 -13.22 7.27
CA MET A 435 -20.23 -12.17 8.01
C MET A 435 -20.51 -10.94 7.14
N GLU A 436 -19.58 -10.55 6.26
CA GLU A 436 -19.81 -9.50 5.27
C GLU A 436 -20.90 -9.89 4.25
N ARG A 437 -20.95 -11.15 3.82
CA ARG A 437 -22.06 -11.65 2.98
C ARG A 437 -23.41 -11.60 3.71
N LYS A 438 -23.44 -11.89 5.01
CA LYS A 438 -24.65 -11.74 5.85
C LYS A 438 -25.05 -10.28 6.03
N LYS A 439 -24.08 -9.38 6.24
CA LYS A 439 -24.27 -7.93 6.31
C LYS A 439 -24.74 -7.31 4.99
N ALA A 440 -24.39 -7.93 3.86
CA ALA A 440 -24.84 -7.55 2.53
C ALA A 440 -26.15 -8.24 2.08
N SER A 441 -26.74 -9.10 2.92
CA SER A 441 -27.98 -9.81 2.57
C SER A 441 -29.15 -8.84 2.53
N MET A 442 -29.81 -8.76 1.37
CA MET A 442 -30.98 -7.92 1.14
C MET A 442 -32.31 -8.66 1.38
N LYS A 443 -32.27 -9.85 1.97
CA LYS A 443 -33.48 -10.62 2.29
C LYS A 443 -34.33 -9.84 3.29
N GLU A 444 -35.59 -9.64 2.97
CA GLU A 444 -36.55 -9.00 3.89
C GLU A 444 -36.64 -9.78 5.21
N GLY A 445 -36.50 -9.07 6.33
CA GLY A 445 -36.43 -9.65 7.67
C GLY A 445 -35.03 -10.12 8.07
N SER A 446 -33.99 -9.89 7.27
CA SER A 446 -32.62 -10.21 7.68
C SER A 446 -32.13 -9.32 8.83
N LYS A 447 -31.29 -9.87 9.71
CA LYS A 447 -30.71 -9.17 10.87
C LYS A 447 -29.94 -7.89 10.54
N TYR A 448 -29.41 -7.78 9.32
CA TYR A 448 -28.65 -6.61 8.85
C TYR A 448 -29.33 -5.89 7.67
N GLU A 449 -30.64 -6.04 7.53
CA GLU A 449 -31.40 -5.43 6.43
C GLU A 449 -31.21 -3.90 6.38
N ASP A 450 -31.16 -3.24 7.54
CA ASP A 450 -30.90 -1.80 7.66
C ASP A 450 -29.53 -1.41 7.10
N LEU A 451 -28.47 -2.11 7.49
CA LEU A 451 -27.10 -1.90 7.03
C LEU A 451 -26.98 -2.13 5.51
N ALA A 452 -27.58 -3.22 5.00
CA ALA A 452 -27.54 -3.55 3.58
C ALA A 452 -28.21 -2.45 2.73
N ARG A 453 -29.39 -1.99 3.15
CA ARG A 453 -30.14 -0.93 2.45
C ARG A 453 -29.41 0.41 2.50
N MET A 454 -28.85 0.79 3.65
CA MET A 454 -28.01 1.98 3.76
C MET A 454 -26.79 1.92 2.84
N GLY A 455 -26.16 0.75 2.69
CA GLY A 455 -25.06 0.53 1.76
C GLY A 455 -25.45 0.78 0.30
N VAL A 456 -26.62 0.30 -0.12
CA VAL A 456 -27.14 0.52 -1.48
C VAL A 456 -27.45 1.99 -1.73
N VAL A 457 -28.19 2.64 -0.81
CA VAL A 457 -28.50 4.08 -0.92
C VAL A 457 -27.21 4.90 -1.01
N ARG A 458 -26.21 4.57 -0.19
CA ARG A 458 -24.90 5.22 -0.24
C ARG A 458 -24.22 5.05 -1.60
N GLN A 459 -24.22 3.84 -2.16
CA GLN A 459 -23.61 3.58 -3.46
C GLN A 459 -24.32 4.35 -4.58
N ILE A 460 -25.66 4.36 -4.59
CA ILE A 460 -26.44 5.11 -5.57
C ILE A 460 -26.10 6.61 -5.51
N ILE A 461 -25.99 7.19 -4.31
CA ILE A 461 -25.63 8.62 -4.17
C ILE A 461 -24.22 8.90 -4.71
N VAL A 462 -23.27 8.00 -4.49
CA VAL A 462 -21.91 8.11 -5.06
C VAL A 462 -21.95 8.03 -6.58
N ASP A 463 -22.75 7.13 -7.15
CA ASP A 463 -22.90 6.99 -8.60
C ASP A 463 -23.57 8.23 -9.22
N ILE A 464 -24.57 8.82 -8.56
CA ILE A 464 -25.20 10.09 -8.96
C ILE A 464 -24.17 11.23 -8.96
N ASP A 465 -23.32 11.32 -7.93
CA ASP A 465 -22.28 12.34 -7.87
C ASP A 465 -21.24 12.21 -8.99
N ALA A 466 -20.83 10.98 -9.33
CA ALA A 466 -19.93 10.72 -10.44
C ALA A 466 -20.57 11.07 -11.80
N ALA A 467 -21.86 10.81 -11.95
CA ALA A 467 -22.60 11.11 -13.19
C ALA A 467 -22.71 12.63 -13.50
N GLN A 468 -22.58 13.49 -12.49
CA GLN A 468 -22.62 14.95 -12.70
C GLN A 468 -21.51 15.47 -13.62
N ASP A 469 -20.34 14.82 -13.63
CA ASP A 469 -19.20 15.25 -14.43
C ASP A 469 -19.48 15.11 -15.95
N GLU A 470 -20.39 14.22 -16.33
CA GLU A 470 -20.78 14.00 -17.73
C GLU A 470 -21.90 14.95 -18.22
N LEU A 471 -22.73 15.46 -17.30
CA LEU A 471 -23.89 16.28 -17.66
C LEU A 471 -23.50 17.58 -18.36
N GLY A 472 -22.46 18.28 -17.89
CA GLY A 472 -22.03 19.55 -18.46
C GLY A 472 -21.69 19.46 -19.95
N PRO A 473 -20.75 18.57 -20.35
CA PRO A 473 -20.43 18.33 -21.76
C PRO A 473 -21.64 17.88 -22.59
N LEU A 474 -22.48 17.00 -22.05
CA LEU A 474 -23.66 16.47 -22.74
C LEU A 474 -24.70 17.56 -23.02
N LEU A 475 -25.12 18.30 -22.00
CA LEU A 475 -26.13 19.36 -22.14
C LEU A 475 -25.65 20.49 -23.07
N THR A 476 -24.38 20.88 -22.93
CA THR A 476 -23.77 21.91 -23.79
C THR A 476 -23.82 21.50 -25.26
N THR A 477 -23.56 20.23 -25.58
CA THR A 477 -23.57 19.75 -26.96
C THR A 477 -24.97 19.51 -27.51
N LEU A 478 -25.92 19.05 -26.68
CA LEU A 478 -27.34 18.99 -27.05
C LEU A 478 -27.86 20.38 -27.45
N VAL A 479 -27.53 21.41 -26.68
CA VAL A 479 -27.89 22.80 -26.99
C VAL A 479 -27.24 23.27 -28.30
N ARG A 480 -25.94 23.02 -28.47
CA ARG A 480 -25.21 23.41 -29.70
C ARG A 480 -25.84 22.81 -30.95
N LEU A 481 -26.36 21.58 -30.87
CA LEU A 481 -27.03 20.89 -31.96
C LEU A 481 -28.56 21.10 -31.99
N ARG A 482 -29.06 22.09 -31.24
CA ARG A 482 -30.48 22.51 -31.20
C ARG A 482 -31.45 21.44 -30.68
N MET A 483 -30.96 20.49 -29.88
CA MET A 483 -31.78 19.45 -29.23
C MET A 483 -32.20 19.87 -27.82
N ASN A 484 -32.78 21.08 -27.72
CA ASN A 484 -33.07 21.72 -26.44
C ASN A 484 -34.13 20.96 -25.62
N GLU A 485 -35.11 20.33 -26.28
CA GLU A 485 -36.14 19.56 -25.59
C GLU A 485 -35.58 18.35 -24.83
N LEU A 486 -34.64 17.61 -25.45
CA LEU A 486 -33.98 16.48 -24.78
C LEU A 486 -33.03 16.96 -23.68
N GLY A 487 -32.27 18.03 -23.94
CA GLY A 487 -31.41 18.64 -22.92
C GLY A 487 -32.21 19.11 -21.70
N GLY A 488 -33.35 19.77 -21.92
CA GLY A 488 -34.24 20.22 -20.85
C GLY A 488 -34.81 19.08 -20.02
N LYS A 489 -35.21 17.96 -20.66
CA LYS A 489 -35.69 16.76 -19.96
C LYS A 489 -34.60 16.14 -19.07
N VAL A 490 -33.40 15.95 -19.62
CA VAL A 490 -32.26 15.40 -18.85
C VAL A 490 -31.92 16.30 -17.67
N GLN A 491 -31.82 17.62 -17.89
CA GLN A 491 -31.53 18.59 -16.83
C GLN A 491 -32.58 18.53 -15.72
N GLN A 492 -33.86 18.55 -16.08
CA GLN A 492 -34.95 18.51 -15.11
C GLN A 492 -34.92 17.23 -14.25
N GLU A 493 -34.76 16.07 -14.86
CA GLU A 493 -34.75 14.77 -14.16
C GLU A 493 -33.53 14.62 -13.24
N PHE A 494 -32.36 15.15 -13.63
CA PHE A 494 -31.20 15.16 -12.74
C PHE A 494 -31.31 16.20 -11.63
N CYS A 495 -31.87 17.39 -11.89
CA CYS A 495 -32.12 18.39 -10.86
C CYS A 495 -33.09 17.86 -9.78
N THR A 496 -34.18 17.20 -10.19
CA THR A 496 -35.14 16.59 -9.27
C THR A 496 -34.50 15.45 -8.47
N LEU A 497 -33.74 14.57 -9.13
CA LEU A 497 -33.01 13.48 -8.49
C LEU A 497 -31.99 13.98 -7.46
N ILE A 498 -31.15 14.96 -7.80
CA ILE A 498 -30.13 15.49 -6.88
C ILE A 498 -30.77 16.19 -5.70
N THR A 499 -31.84 16.97 -5.93
CA THR A 499 -32.59 17.61 -4.84
C THR A 499 -33.17 16.56 -3.89
N TYR A 500 -33.75 15.50 -4.44
CA TYR A 500 -34.27 14.37 -3.65
C TYR A 500 -33.16 13.62 -2.91
N ALA A 501 -32.03 13.32 -3.57
CA ALA A 501 -30.89 12.67 -2.93
C ALA A 501 -30.32 13.52 -1.79
N ARG A 502 -30.28 14.85 -1.93
CA ARG A 502 -29.86 15.78 -0.88
C ARG A 502 -30.82 15.78 0.31
N SER A 503 -32.14 15.73 0.10
CA SER A 503 -33.09 15.61 1.21
C SER A 503 -32.96 14.26 1.93
N LEU A 504 -32.66 13.19 1.20
CA LEU A 504 -32.45 11.86 1.80
C LEU A 504 -31.21 11.79 2.70
N LEU A 505 -30.21 12.67 2.52
CA LEU A 505 -29.02 12.67 3.38
C LEU A 505 -29.39 12.93 4.85
N THR A 506 -30.30 13.86 5.12
CA THR A 506 -30.77 14.16 6.47
C THR A 506 -31.68 13.08 7.03
N ASP A 507 -32.45 12.40 6.18
CA ASP A 507 -33.41 11.37 6.59
C ASP A 507 -32.72 10.04 6.91
N VAL A 508 -31.75 9.63 6.08
CA VAL A 508 -31.03 8.37 6.24
C VAL A 508 -29.88 8.52 7.23
N TRP A 509 -29.18 9.66 7.24
CA TRP A 509 -28.08 9.97 8.16
C TRP A 509 -28.39 11.21 9.01
N PRO A 510 -29.20 11.06 10.07
CA PRO A 510 -29.58 12.17 10.93
C PRO A 510 -28.39 12.69 11.73
N ALA A 511 -28.42 13.98 12.09
CA ALA A 511 -27.40 14.61 12.93
C ALA A 511 -27.37 14.00 14.36
N PHE A 512 -28.51 13.50 14.84
CA PHE A 512 -28.65 12.88 16.16
C PHE A 512 -29.12 11.44 16.01
N TRP A 513 -28.29 10.50 16.44
CA TRP A 513 -28.60 9.06 16.38
C TRP A 513 -29.35 8.59 17.62
N GLN A 514 -30.40 7.83 17.39
CA GLN A 514 -31.13 7.09 18.42
C GLN A 514 -30.83 5.60 18.27
N ALA A 515 -31.03 4.84 19.35
CA ALA A 515 -30.73 3.40 19.40
C ALA A 515 -31.34 2.59 18.23
N HIS A 516 -32.58 2.89 17.85
CA HIS A 516 -33.28 2.19 16.77
C HIS A 516 -32.80 2.57 15.36
N LEU A 517 -32.00 3.63 15.23
CA LEU A 517 -31.46 4.11 13.95
C LEU A 517 -30.09 3.49 13.65
N LEU A 518 -29.36 3.04 14.67
CA LEU A 518 -28.06 2.39 14.52
C LEU A 518 -28.23 1.12 13.68
N PRO A 519 -27.36 0.82 12.71
CA PRO A 519 -27.52 -0.34 11.85
C PRO A 519 -27.14 -1.66 12.55
N GLY A 520 -27.76 -2.77 12.14
CA GLY A 520 -27.48 -4.12 12.63
C GLY A 520 -28.39 -4.60 13.76
N PRO A 521 -28.30 -5.89 14.15
CA PRO A 521 -29.19 -6.48 15.14
C PRO A 521 -29.03 -5.82 16.52
N LEU A 522 -30.15 -5.60 17.21
CA LEU A 522 -30.17 -5.02 18.57
C LEU A 522 -29.33 -5.87 19.53
N GLU A 523 -29.33 -7.19 19.35
CA GLU A 523 -28.60 -8.15 20.18
C GLU A 523 -27.07 -7.94 20.11
N GLU A 524 -26.54 -7.52 18.96
CA GLU A 524 -25.11 -7.23 18.82
C GLU A 524 -24.74 -5.83 19.33
N LEU A 525 -25.63 -4.86 19.14
CA LEU A 525 -25.40 -3.48 19.59
C LEU A 525 -25.30 -3.39 21.12
N TYR A 526 -26.07 -4.19 21.86
CA TYR A 526 -26.10 -4.18 23.32
C TYR A 526 -25.31 -5.31 23.98
N LYS A 527 -24.39 -5.94 23.24
CA LYS A 527 -23.52 -6.98 23.77
C LYS A 527 -22.35 -6.39 24.56
N GLY A 528 -22.30 -6.65 25.87
CA GLY A 528 -21.20 -6.22 26.74
C GLY A 528 -19.87 -6.94 26.47
N PRO A 529 -18.74 -6.46 27.04
CA PRO A 529 -17.43 -7.11 26.89
C PRO A 529 -17.39 -8.55 27.41
N ASP A 530 -18.28 -8.87 28.36
CA ASP A 530 -18.46 -10.20 28.95
C ASP A 530 -19.27 -11.15 28.03
N GLY A 531 -19.71 -10.67 26.87
CA GLY A 531 -20.53 -11.41 25.91
C GLY A 531 -22.02 -11.48 26.26
N ILE A 532 -22.43 -10.90 27.39
CA ILE A 532 -23.81 -10.85 27.87
C ILE A 532 -24.53 -9.66 27.23
N ILE A 533 -25.72 -9.89 26.70
CA ILE A 533 -26.57 -8.84 26.13
C ILE A 533 -27.24 -8.10 27.28
N ARG A 534 -26.99 -6.80 27.40
CA ARG A 534 -27.59 -5.92 28.42
C ARG A 534 -28.25 -4.76 27.71
N PHE A 535 -29.55 -4.84 27.54
CA PHE A 535 -30.33 -3.77 26.93
C PHE A 535 -30.56 -2.63 27.95
N PRO A 536 -30.69 -1.39 27.48
CA PRO A 536 -30.64 -0.19 28.30
C PRO A 536 -32.00 0.12 28.92
N THR A 537 -32.02 0.69 30.13
CA THR A 537 -33.23 1.27 30.69
C THR A 537 -33.63 2.52 29.87
N ALA A 538 -34.90 2.60 29.48
CA ALA A 538 -35.48 3.72 28.74
C ALA A 538 -34.83 4.05 27.37
N GLY A 539 -34.24 3.06 26.69
CA GLY A 539 -33.73 3.25 25.32
C GLY A 539 -32.45 4.07 25.20
N ALA A 540 -31.61 4.09 26.24
CA ALA A 540 -30.29 4.72 26.20
C ALA A 540 -29.40 4.13 25.09
N MET A 541 -28.36 4.87 24.68
CA MET A 541 -27.42 4.40 23.66
C MET A 541 -26.58 3.21 24.15
N PRO A 542 -26.14 2.31 23.27
CA PRO A 542 -25.24 1.22 23.64
C PRO A 542 -23.89 1.75 24.13
N ASP A 543 -23.31 1.09 25.14
CA ASP A 543 -22.01 1.48 25.76
C ASP A 543 -20.84 1.46 24.76
N ARG A 544 -20.95 0.66 23.69
CA ARG A 544 -19.96 0.56 22.62
C ARG A 544 -20.65 0.56 21.27
N LEU A 545 -20.15 1.39 20.35
CA LEU A 545 -20.63 1.47 18.98
C LEU A 545 -19.47 1.29 18.01
N ALA A 546 -19.58 0.30 17.12
CA ALA A 546 -18.69 0.18 15.98
C ALA A 546 -19.21 1.08 14.85
N ILE A 547 -18.40 2.06 14.43
CA ILE A 547 -18.75 2.91 13.29
C ILE A 547 -18.49 2.12 12.01
N GLU A 548 -19.57 1.69 11.37
CA GLU A 548 -19.53 1.04 10.07
C GLU A 548 -19.47 2.09 8.94
N PRO A 549 -18.83 1.82 7.79
CA PRO A 549 -18.67 2.80 6.71
C PRO A 549 -20.02 3.28 6.14
N GLN A 550 -21.08 2.47 6.25
CA GLN A 550 -22.44 2.81 5.84
C GLN A 550 -23.07 3.88 6.76
N MET A 551 -22.53 4.11 7.96
CA MET A 551 -23.00 5.16 8.88
C MET A 551 -22.47 6.55 8.51
N ILE A 552 -21.48 6.62 7.61
CA ILE A 552 -20.91 7.89 7.16
C ILE A 552 -21.66 8.31 5.88
N PRO A 553 -22.34 9.47 5.88
CA PRO A 553 -23.08 9.93 4.72
C PRO A 553 -22.14 10.17 3.52
N PRO A 554 -22.55 9.80 2.30
CA PRO A 554 -21.83 10.19 1.10
C PRO A 554 -21.98 11.70 0.85
N THR A 555 -21.03 12.28 0.13
CA THR A 555 -21.04 13.71 -0.24
C THR A 555 -21.52 13.88 -1.67
N ILE A 556 -22.48 14.80 -1.88
CA ILE A 556 -22.90 15.24 -3.22
C ILE A 556 -22.25 16.59 -3.48
N ARG A 557 -21.34 16.66 -4.45
CA ARG A 557 -20.66 17.88 -4.86
C ARG A 557 -21.66 18.86 -5.47
N SER A 558 -21.37 20.15 -5.32
CA SER A 558 -22.08 21.21 -6.05
C SER A 558 -21.31 21.51 -7.33
N VAL A 559 -21.58 20.73 -8.38
CA VAL A 559 -20.97 20.91 -9.70
C VAL A 559 -21.87 21.81 -10.55
N PHE A 560 -21.28 22.75 -11.28
CA PHE A 560 -22.02 23.67 -12.14
C PHE A 560 -22.16 23.05 -13.54
N TRP A 561 -23.28 22.38 -13.80
CA TRP A 561 -23.61 21.78 -15.10
C TRP A 561 -24.96 22.25 -15.66
N GLU A 562 -25.78 22.92 -14.85
CA GLU A 562 -27.07 23.48 -15.27
C GLU A 562 -26.89 24.61 -16.27
N LEU A 563 -27.70 24.60 -17.33
CA LEU A 563 -27.80 25.67 -18.31
C LEU A 563 -29.10 26.43 -18.10
N ASP A 564 -29.02 27.73 -17.81
CA ASP A 564 -30.20 28.58 -17.56
C ASP A 564 -31.18 28.56 -18.74
N MET A 565 -30.67 28.49 -19.96
CA MET A 565 -31.49 28.43 -21.19
C MET A 565 -32.32 27.15 -21.35
N LEU A 566 -32.02 26.10 -20.57
CA LEU A 566 -32.78 24.85 -20.56
C LEU A 566 -33.78 24.78 -19.40
N ARG A 567 -33.83 25.79 -18.53
CA ARG A 567 -34.83 25.86 -17.46
C ARG A 567 -36.21 26.07 -18.10
N GLN A 568 -37.16 25.19 -17.76
CA GLN A 568 -38.56 25.38 -18.13
C GLN A 568 -39.11 26.59 -17.37
N LEU A 569 -39.89 27.41 -18.07
CA LEU A 569 -40.56 28.60 -17.53
C LEU A 569 -41.61 28.25 -16.48
#